data_AF-A0A6N8I105-F1
#
_entry.id   AF-A0A6N8I105-F1
#
_cell.length_a   1.000
_cell.length_b   1.000
_cell.length_c   1.000
_cell.angle_alpha   90.00
_cell.angle_beta   90.00
_cell.angle_gamma   90.00
#
_symmetry.space_group_name_H-M   'P 1'
#
loop_
_entity.id
_entity.type
_entity.pdbx_description
1 polymer ?
#
loop_
_entity_poly.entity_id
_entity_poly.type
_entity_poly.pdbx_seq_one_letter_code
_entity_poly.pdbx_strand_id
1 'polypeptide(L)' 'MENTRTAVHNSNIPPSASGRSRLDKTSTYKVDGKTFIVEPVFKTEGHDTLGTILIKLMRADADRL' A
#
# COMPACT_ATOMS: atom_id res chain seq x y z
N MET A 1 -2.57 -17.12 40.16
CA MET A 1 -2.00 -16.88 38.82
C MET A 1 -3.14 -16.96 37.82
N GLU A 2 -3.60 -15.81 37.32
CA GLU A 2 -4.12 -15.61 35.95
C GLU A 2 -4.42 -14.11 35.81
N ASN A 3 -3.82 -13.47 34.82
CA ASN A 3 -3.87 -12.03 34.59
C ASN A 3 -4.69 -11.75 33.32
N THR A 4 -6.00 -11.63 33.46
CA THR A 4 -6.87 -11.23 32.36
C THR A 4 -6.62 -9.75 32.01
N ARG A 5 -5.77 -9.54 31.02
CA ARG A 5 -5.56 -8.26 30.33
C ARG A 5 -6.85 -7.87 29.61
N THR A 6 -7.67 -7.04 30.25
CA THR A 6 -8.69 -6.23 29.57
C THR A 6 -7.97 -5.15 28.77
N ALA A 7 -7.74 -5.42 27.49
CA ALA A 7 -7.31 -4.41 26.54
C ALA A 7 -8.46 -3.38 26.39
N VAL A 8 -8.28 -2.23 27.04
CA VAL A 8 -9.15 -1.07 26.91
C VAL A 8 -9.13 -0.63 25.45
N HIS A 9 -10.19 -0.97 24.71
CA HIS A 9 -10.45 -0.46 23.38
C HIS A 9 -10.81 1.03 23.48
N ASN A 10 -9.80 1.90 23.40
CA ASN A 10 -10.03 3.34 23.28
C ASN A 10 -10.54 3.63 21.86
N SER A 11 -11.86 3.80 21.73
CA SER A 11 -12.62 3.94 20.47
C SER A 11 -12.41 5.27 19.72
N ASN A 12 -11.21 5.84 19.72
CA ASN A 12 -10.94 7.15 19.11
C ASN A 12 -10.10 7.07 17.83
N ILE A 13 -9.91 5.86 17.27
CA ILE A 13 -9.26 5.69 15.98
C ILE A 13 -10.36 5.66 14.91
N PRO A 14 -10.41 6.61 13.95
CA PRO A 14 -11.34 6.53 12.84
C PRO A 14 -11.15 5.17 12.14
N PRO A 15 -12.25 4.49 11.75
CA PRO A 15 -12.20 3.12 11.28
C PRO A 15 -11.19 3.05 10.13
N SER A 16 -10.19 2.20 10.34
CA SER A 16 -9.06 1.97 9.45
C SER A 16 -9.45 2.18 8.00
N ALA A 17 -9.00 3.29 7.40
CA ALA A 17 -8.76 3.32 5.97
C ALA A 17 -7.62 2.33 5.74
N SER A 18 -7.97 1.05 5.64
CA SER A 18 -7.08 -0.01 5.23
C SER A 18 -6.48 0.40 3.89
N GLY A 19 -5.29 1.00 3.94
CA GLY A 19 -4.58 1.55 2.78
C GLY A 19 -4.31 0.52 1.68
N ARG A 20 -4.59 -0.76 1.95
CA ARG A 20 -4.62 -1.84 0.97
C ARG A 20 -5.63 -1.59 -0.17
N SER A 21 -6.82 -1.03 0.11
CA SER A 21 -7.90 -0.99 -0.89
C SER A 21 -7.64 -0.08 -2.11
N ARG A 22 -6.72 0.87 -2.04
CA ARG A 22 -6.48 1.82 -3.15
C ARG A 22 -5.57 1.25 -4.23
N LEU A 23 -4.61 0.41 -3.85
CA LEU A 23 -3.62 -0.11 -4.79
C LEU A 23 -4.18 -1.26 -5.64
N ASP A 24 -5.23 -1.92 -5.17
CA ASP A 24 -5.91 -3.01 -5.87
C ASP A 24 -6.95 -2.52 -6.90
N LYS A 25 -7.05 -1.20 -7.12
CA LYS A 25 -8.06 -0.59 -7.99
C LYS A 25 -7.42 0.25 -9.09
N THR A 26 -7.96 0.11 -10.30
CA THR A 26 -7.63 1.00 -11.41
C THR A 26 -7.87 2.45 -11.00
N SER A 27 -6.87 3.28 -11.26
CA SER A 27 -6.85 4.68 -10.86
C SER A 27 -6.46 5.56 -12.03
N THR A 28 -7.13 6.71 -12.17
CA THR A 28 -6.87 7.66 -13.24
C THR A 28 -6.17 8.90 -12.69
N TYR A 29 -5.02 9.23 -13.24
CA TYR A 29 -4.20 10.38 -12.86
C TYR A 29 -4.12 11.38 -14.01
N LYS A 30 -4.04 12.67 -13.67
CA LYS A 30 -3.78 13.74 -14.63
C LYS A 30 -2.46 14.41 -14.29
N VAL A 31 -1.51 14.39 -15.22
CA VAL A 31 -0.17 14.97 -15.06
C VAL A 31 0.18 15.71 -16.35
N ASP A 32 0.54 16.99 -16.25
CA ASP A 32 0.93 17.85 -17.39
C ASP A 32 -0.06 17.82 -18.57
N GLY A 33 -1.36 17.88 -18.27
CA GLY A 33 -2.43 17.84 -19.27
C GLY A 33 -2.68 16.46 -19.89
N LYS A 34 -1.90 15.45 -19.52
CA LYS A 34 -2.06 14.07 -19.97
C LYS A 34 -2.84 13.27 -18.93
N THR A 35 -3.69 12.36 -19.42
CA THR A 35 -4.46 11.45 -18.57
C THR A 35 -3.82 10.07 -18.63
N PHE A 36 -3.50 9.51 -17.47
CA PHE A 36 -2.89 8.20 -17.28
C PHE A 36 -3.85 7.28 -16.55
N ILE A 37 -4.10 6.11 -17.11
CA ILE A 37 -4.83 5.03 -16.44
C ILE A 37 -3.79 4.08 -15.87
N VAL A 38 -3.80 3.91 -14.55
CA VAL A 38 -2.91 3.01 -13.82
C VAL A 38 -3.73 1.82 -13.38
N GLU A 39 -3.47 0.68 -13.99
CA GLU A 39 -4.05 -0.60 -13.58
C GLU A 39 -3.14 -1.29 -12.56
N PRO A 40 -3.72 -1.90 -11.50
CA PRO A 40 -2.97 -2.73 -10.58
C PRO A 40 -2.38 -3.93 -11.32
N VAL A 41 -1.06 -4.05 -11.32
CA VAL A 41 -0.36 -5.26 -11.81
C VAL A 41 -0.10 -6.27 -10.69
N PHE A 42 -0.39 -5.87 -9.44
CA PHE A 42 -0.26 -6.72 -8.27
C PHE A 42 -1.39 -7.75 -8.28
N LYS A 43 -1.09 -8.93 -8.82
CA LYS A 43 -1.95 -10.10 -8.68
C LYS A 43 -1.76 -10.64 -7.27
N THR A 44 -2.85 -11.02 -6.61
CA THR A 44 -2.80 -11.66 -5.28
C THR A 44 -1.93 -12.93 -5.27
N GLU A 45 -1.81 -13.59 -6.43
CA GLU A 45 -0.98 -14.77 -6.68
C GLU A 45 0.29 -14.47 -7.50
N GLY A 46 0.67 -13.19 -7.61
CA GLY A 46 1.87 -12.76 -8.31
C GLY A 46 3.15 -12.99 -7.48
N HIS A 47 4.25 -13.34 -8.14
CA HIS A 47 5.56 -13.49 -7.50
C HIS A 47 6.09 -12.16 -6.92
N ASP A 48 5.77 -11.03 -7.57
CA ASP A 48 6.19 -9.71 -7.14
C ASP A 48 5.13 -9.04 -6.26
N THR A 49 5.49 -8.79 -5.00
CA THR A 49 4.67 -8.04 -4.06
C THR A 49 4.91 -6.52 -4.21
N LEU A 50 4.02 -5.71 -3.63
CA LEU A 50 4.27 -4.27 -3.48
C LEU A 50 5.63 -4.00 -2.81
N GLY A 51 5.99 -4.79 -1.79
CA GLY A 51 7.29 -4.70 -1.13
C GLY A 51 8.44 -4.94 -2.10
N THR A 52 8.31 -5.94 -2.98
CA THR A 52 9.32 -6.26 -4.01
C THR A 52 9.53 -5.07 -4.96
N ILE A 53 8.44 -4.43 -5.41
CA ILE A 53 8.53 -3.26 -6.30
C ILE A 53 9.15 -2.06 -5.58
N LEU A 54 8.78 -1.82 -4.31
CA LEU A 54 9.37 -0.74 -3.50
C LEU A 54 10.89 -0.89 -3.39
N ILE A 55 11.39 -2.09 -3.05
CA ILE A 55 12.83 -2.35 -2.96
C ILE A 55 13.53 -2.15 -4.30
N LYS A 56 12.91 -2.58 -5.42
CA LYS A 56 13.46 -2.33 -6.77
C LYS A 56 13.59 -0.84 -7.07
N LEU A 57 12.59 -0.03 -6.73
CA LEU A 57 12.62 1.42 -6.92
C LEU A 57 13.71 2.10 -6.07
N MET A 58 13.82 1.72 -4.80
CA MET A 58 14.86 2.27 -3.91
C MET A 58 16.27 1.96 -4.39
N ARG A 59 16.51 0.74 -4.89
CA ARG A 59 17.81 0.37 -5.48
C ARG A 59 18.11 1.17 -6.74
N ALA A 60 17.14 1.27 -7.65
CA ALA A 60 17.32 2.04 -8.88
C ALA A 60 17.60 3.53 -8.63
N ASP A 61 17.04 4.11 -7.56
CA ASP A 61 17.34 5.48 -7.13
C ASP A 61 18.73 5.59 -6.49
N ALA A 62 19.09 4.63 -5.63
CA ALA A 62 20.40 4.59 -4.98
C ALA A 62 21.57 4.33 -5.95
N ASP A 63 21.36 3.49 -6.97
CA ASP A 63 22.35 3.17 -8.00
C ASP A 63 22.56 4.33 -8.99
N ARG A 64 21.71 5.37 -8.93
CA ARG A 64 21.79 6.57 -9.76
C ARG A 64 22.68 7.67 -9.14
N LEU A 65 23.12 7.48 -7.90
CA LEU A 65 24.15 8.27 -7.20
C LEU A 65 25.56 7.78 -7.56
#